data_AF-H3KDK6-F1
#
_entry.id   AF-H3KDK6-F1
#
_cell.length_a   1.000
_cell.length_b   1.000
_cell.length_c   1.000
_cell.angle_alpha   90.00
_cell.angle_beta   90.00
_cell.angle_gamma   90.00
#
_symmetry.space_group_name_H-M   'P 1'
#
loop_
_entity.id
_entity.type
_entity.pdbx_description
1 polymer ?
#
loop_
_entity_poly.entity_id
_entity_poly.type
_entity_poly.pdbx_seq_one_letter_code
_entity_poly.pdbx_strand_id
1 'polypeptide(L)'
;MDRSDQKRMQDEAWNDAWDEALRASHREARATLTAAVAAFLWFWGTLFLFLETGGSVFGLPLWFAASVVGGWVLTTAASWWLTYRVFAKTPIEVPGKPEAQARPDDRNEAPTKEGRP
;
A
#
# COMPACT_ATOMS: atom_id res chain seq x y z
N MET A 1 27.71 31.08 0.54
CA MET A 1 27.29 29.67 0.73
C MET A 1 27.96 28.87 -0.36
N ASP A 2 28.76 27.85 -0.02
CA ASP A 2 29.47 27.05 -1.01
C ASP A 2 28.57 25.98 -1.66
N ARG A 3 28.90 25.54 -2.88
CA ARG A 3 28.14 24.52 -3.62
C ARG A 3 28.17 23.16 -2.91
N SER A 4 29.26 22.85 -2.21
CA SER A 4 29.36 21.62 -1.42
C SER A 4 28.39 21.63 -0.24
N ASP A 5 28.19 22.79 0.40
CA ASP A 5 27.23 22.96 1.48
C ASP A 5 25.79 22.76 0.99
N GLN A 6 25.44 23.33 -0.17
CA GLN A 6 24.11 23.13 -0.76
C GLN A 6 23.84 21.67 -1.09
N LYS A 7 24.82 20.95 -1.65
CA LYS A 7 24.66 19.52 -1.96
C LYS A 7 24.43 18.68 -0.71
N ARG A 8 25.23 18.90 0.33
CA ARG A 8 25.08 18.20 1.62
C ARG A 8 23.71 18.45 2.24
N MET A 9 23.25 19.70 2.29
CA MET A 9 21.91 20.00 2.81
C MET A 9 20.79 19.36 1.99
N GLN A 10 20.96 19.26 0.67
CA GLN A 10 19.99 18.58 -0.21
C GLN A 10 19.98 17.06 0.02
N ASP A 11 21.15 16.45 0.19
CA ASP A 11 21.29 15.01 0.46
C ASP A 11 20.71 14.64 1.84
N GLU A 12 20.95 15.47 2.87
CA GLU A 12 20.36 15.31 4.21
C GLU A 12 18.83 15.42 4.16
N ALA A 13 18.29 16.44 3.51
CA ALA A 13 16.84 16.61 3.34
C ALA A 13 16.19 15.45 2.55
N TRP A 14 16.90 14.90 1.57
CA TRP A 14 16.43 13.74 0.80
C TRP A 14 16.42 12.45 1.66
N ASN A 15 17.48 12.21 2.44
CA ASN A 15 17.54 11.06 3.35
C ASN A 15 16.41 11.11 4.38
N ASP A 16 16.15 12.29 4.99
CA ASP A 16 15.07 12.48 5.96
C ASP A 16 13.69 12.19 5.34
N ALA A 17 13.45 12.68 4.12
CA ALA A 17 12.21 12.43 3.39
C ALA A 17 12.04 10.94 3.04
N TRP A 18 13.12 10.27 2.65
CA TRP A 18 13.13 8.84 2.33
C TRP A 18 12.84 7.97 3.58
N ASP A 19 13.47 8.29 4.71
CA ASP A 19 13.26 7.58 5.98
C ASP A 19 11.84 7.76 6.52
N GLU A 20 11.22 8.94 6.33
CA GLU A 20 9.80 9.14 6.65
C GLU A 20 8.89 8.30 5.75
N ALA A 21 9.18 8.24 4.45
CA ALA A 21 8.41 7.43 3.51
C ALA A 21 8.51 5.92 3.83
N LEU A 22 9.69 5.42 4.21
CA LEU A 22 9.87 4.04 4.67
C LEU A 22 9.04 3.74 5.92
N ARG A 23 9.04 4.64 6.90
CA ARG A 23 8.24 4.49 8.13
C ARG A 23 6.74 4.52 7.84
N ALA A 24 6.29 5.37 6.92
CA ALA A 24 4.91 5.41 6.47
C ALA A 24 4.50 4.09 5.80
N SER A 25 5.29 3.59 4.85
CA SER A 25 5.06 2.31 4.17
C SER A 25 4.98 1.13 5.14
N HIS A 26 5.88 1.06 6.12
CA HIS A 26 5.84 -0.01 7.12
C HIS A 26 4.56 0.02 7.99
N ARG A 27 4.10 1.23 8.37
CA ARG A 27 2.85 1.43 9.10
C ARG A 27 1.63 0.96 8.29
N GLU A 28 1.62 1.27 6.99
CA GLU A 28 0.56 0.88 6.06
C GLU A 28 0.51 -0.63 5.83
N ALA A 29 1.68 -1.26 5.62
CA ALA A 29 1.79 -2.70 5.49
C ALA A 29 1.26 -3.42 6.73
N ARG A 30 1.60 -2.94 7.93
CA ARG A 30 1.10 -3.49 9.20
C ARG A 30 -0.41 -3.33 9.36
N ALA A 31 -0.96 -2.17 8.98
CA ALA A 31 -2.40 -1.95 9.03
C ALA A 31 -3.15 -2.89 8.07
N THR A 32 -2.63 -3.05 6.85
CA THR A 32 -3.19 -3.97 5.84
C THR A 32 -3.10 -5.42 6.31
N LEU A 33 -1.97 -5.82 6.88
CA LEU A 33 -1.81 -7.16 7.47
C LEU A 33 -2.82 -7.40 8.59
N THR A 34 -3.05 -6.40 9.45
CA THR A 34 -4.03 -6.51 10.53
C THR A 34 -5.44 -6.71 9.98
N ALA A 35 -5.82 -5.96 8.95
CA ALA A 35 -7.11 -6.14 8.26
C ALA A 35 -7.25 -7.55 7.65
N ALA A 36 -6.18 -8.05 7.01
CA ALA A 36 -6.16 -9.40 6.44
C ALA A 36 -6.29 -10.49 7.51
N VAL A 37 -5.59 -10.35 8.65
CA VAL A 37 -5.71 -11.26 9.80
C VAL A 37 -7.13 -11.21 10.37
N ALA A 38 -7.74 -10.04 10.50
CA ALA A 38 -9.12 -9.92 10.97
C ALA A 38 -10.11 -10.66 10.04
N ALA A 39 -9.96 -10.51 8.73
CA ALA A 39 -10.77 -11.22 7.74
C ALA A 39 -10.56 -12.74 7.81
N PHE A 40 -9.30 -13.18 7.95
CA PHE A 40 -8.97 -14.59 8.15
C PHE A 40 -9.65 -15.16 9.40
N LEU A 41 -9.51 -14.48 10.54
CA LEU A 41 -10.10 -14.90 11.81
C LEU A 41 -11.62 -14.91 11.75
N TRP A 42 -12.24 -13.96 11.04
CA TRP A 42 -13.69 -13.96 10.83
C TRP A 42 -14.14 -15.21 10.06
N PHE A 43 -13.49 -15.53 8.95
CA PHE A 43 -13.86 -16.67 8.13
C PHE A 43 -13.70 -17.99 8.89
N TRP A 44 -12.54 -18.22 9.50
CA TRP A 44 -12.32 -19.43 10.29
C TRP A 44 -13.17 -19.48 11.55
N GLY A 45 -13.37 -18.35 12.23
CA GLY A 45 -14.21 -18.25 13.41
C GLY A 45 -15.66 -18.61 13.12
N THR A 46 -16.23 -18.06 12.04
CA THR A 46 -17.60 -18.41 11.62
C THR A 46 -17.73 -19.88 11.22
N LEU A 47 -16.73 -20.45 10.56
CA LEU A 47 -16.69 -21.89 10.30
C LEU A 47 -16.73 -22.69 11.62
N PHE A 48 -15.77 -22.46 12.52
CA PHE A 48 -15.68 -23.19 13.79
C PHE A 48 -16.93 -23.04 14.67
N LEU A 49 -17.55 -21.86 14.70
CA LEU A 49 -18.75 -21.62 15.52
C LEU A 49 -20.00 -22.30 14.95
N PHE A 50 -20.17 -22.31 13.63
CA PHE A 50 -21.45 -22.68 13.02
C PHE A 50 -21.42 -24.01 12.26
N LEU A 51 -20.27 -24.66 12.09
CA LEU A 51 -20.15 -25.92 11.34
C LEU A 51 -21.12 -27.00 11.87
N GLU A 52 -21.18 -27.18 13.19
CA GLU A 52 -21.97 -28.23 13.85
C GLU A 52 -23.45 -27.86 14.06
N THR A 53 -23.85 -26.62 13.78
CA THR A 53 -25.21 -26.15 14.10
C THR A 53 -26.29 -26.72 13.17
N GLY A 54 -25.91 -27.28 12.02
CA GLY A 54 -26.85 -27.81 11.00
C GLY A 54 -27.79 -26.75 10.40
N GLY A 55 -27.63 -25.47 10.75
CA GLY A 55 -28.46 -24.38 10.26
C GLY A 55 -28.22 -24.11 8.78
N SER A 56 -29.26 -23.65 8.09
CA SER A 56 -29.15 -23.20 6.70
C SER A 56 -29.88 -21.88 6.46
N VAL A 57 -29.37 -21.10 5.51
CA VAL A 57 -29.95 -19.83 5.05
C VAL A 57 -30.02 -19.89 3.55
N PHE A 58 -31.22 -19.77 2.98
CA PHE A 58 -31.48 -19.94 1.53
C PHE A 58 -30.90 -21.24 0.94
N GLY A 59 -30.86 -22.33 1.72
CA GLY A 59 -30.32 -23.63 1.29
C GLY A 59 -28.79 -23.75 1.39
N LEU A 60 -28.08 -22.71 1.83
CA LEU A 60 -26.64 -22.75 2.09
C LEU A 60 -26.36 -22.99 3.57
N PRO A 61 -25.24 -23.64 3.93
CA PRO A 61 -24.84 -23.81 5.32
C PRO A 61 -24.73 -22.46 6.05
N LEU A 62 -25.22 -22.39 7.28
CA LEU A 62 -25.24 -21.15 8.07
C LEU A 62 -23.84 -20.54 8.22
N TRP A 63 -22.82 -21.37 8.46
CA TRP A 63 -21.44 -20.91 8.56
C TRP A 63 -20.96 -20.21 7.28
N PHE A 64 -21.41 -20.68 6.12
CA PHE A 64 -21.05 -20.10 4.83
C PHE A 64 -21.77 -18.77 4.61
N ALA A 65 -23.08 -18.72 4.87
CA ALA A 65 -23.84 -17.48 4.76
C ALA A 65 -23.28 -16.39 5.71
N ALA A 66 -22.99 -16.76 6.96
CA ALA A 66 -22.43 -15.84 7.95
C ALA A 66 -21.00 -15.39 7.60
N SER A 67 -20.16 -16.30 7.11
CA SER A 67 -18.78 -15.97 6.72
C SER A 67 -18.75 -15.00 5.55
N VAL A 68 -19.56 -15.21 4.52
CA VAL A 68 -19.62 -14.36 3.33
C VAL A 68 -20.21 -12.98 3.64
N VAL A 69 -21.40 -12.92 4.25
CA VAL A 69 -22.06 -11.64 4.53
C VAL A 69 -21.27 -10.83 5.55
N GLY A 70 -20.84 -11.46 6.65
CA GLY A 70 -20.02 -10.80 7.65
C GLY A 70 -18.64 -10.41 7.12
N GLY A 71 -18.02 -11.27 6.30
CA GLY A 71 -16.73 -11.00 5.67
C GLY A 71 -16.80 -9.80 4.73
N TRP A 72 -17.89 -9.68 3.96
CA TRP A 72 -18.13 -8.50 3.10
C TRP A 72 -18.25 -7.21 3.92
N VAL A 73 -19.04 -7.21 5.00
CA VAL A 73 -19.17 -6.03 5.88
C VAL A 73 -17.82 -5.67 6.52
N LEU A 74 -17.12 -6.66 7.06
CA LEU A 74 -15.84 -6.48 7.73
C LEU A 74 -14.77 -5.93 6.78
N THR A 75 -14.63 -6.52 5.59
CA THR A 75 -13.64 -6.08 4.59
C THR A 75 -13.98 -4.72 4.00
N THR A 76 -15.25 -4.39 3.82
CA THR A 76 -15.70 -3.05 3.40
C THR A 76 -15.35 -2.01 4.46
N ALA A 77 -15.66 -2.27 5.73
CA ALA A 77 -15.32 -1.37 6.83
C ALA A 77 -13.80 -1.22 6.99
N ALA A 78 -13.04 -2.30 6.86
CA ALA A 78 -11.58 -2.27 6.92
C ALA A 78 -10.98 -1.48 5.75
N SER A 79 -11.51 -1.64 4.53
CA SER A 79 -11.07 -0.89 3.34
C SER A 79 -11.37 0.59 3.49
N TRP A 80 -12.56 0.95 3.96
CA TRP A 80 -12.91 2.33 4.27
C TRP A 80 -11.98 2.93 5.34
N TRP A 81 -11.70 2.19 6.42
CA TRP A 81 -10.78 2.64 7.45
C TRP A 81 -9.33 2.78 6.95
N LEU A 82 -8.82 1.83 6.16
CA LEU A 82 -7.49 1.90 5.57
C LEU A 82 -7.34 3.14 4.68
N THR A 83 -8.29 3.34 3.78
CA THR A 83 -8.25 4.45 2.82
C THR A 83 -8.38 5.82 3.48
N TYR A 84 -9.39 6.03 4.32
CA TYR A 84 -9.65 7.35 4.91
C TYR A 84 -8.77 7.71 6.11
N ARG A 85 -8.19 6.71 6.78
CA ARG A 85 -7.53 6.92 8.09
C ARG A 85 -6.05 6.55 8.08
N VAL A 86 -5.64 5.58 7.28
CA VAL A 86 -4.25 5.09 7.23
C VAL A 86 -3.52 5.67 6.02
N PHE A 87 -4.04 5.46 4.81
CA PHE A 87 -3.41 5.90 3.56
C PHE A 87 -3.53 7.41 3.33
N ALA A 88 -4.56 8.07 3.85
CA ALA A 88 -4.71 9.53 3.76
C ALA A 88 -3.59 10.34 4.44
N LYS A 89 -2.65 9.70 5.15
CA LYS A 89 -1.59 10.35 5.91
C LYS A 89 -0.24 10.41 5.19
N THR A 90 -0.12 9.87 3.98
CA THR A 90 1.18 9.68 3.33
C THR A 90 1.27 10.50 2.04
N PRO A 91 2.33 11.30 1.84
CA PRO A 91 2.58 11.94 0.56
C PRO A 91 2.98 10.88 -0.49
N ILE A 92 2.32 10.89 -1.64
CA ILE A 92 2.48 9.88 -2.71
C ILE A 92 3.84 10.01 -3.41
N GLU A 93 4.49 11.17 -3.29
CA GLU A 93 5.72 11.49 -4.01
C GLU A 93 6.89 11.62 -3.03
N VAL A 94 7.82 10.67 -3.12
CA VAL A 94 9.17 10.86 -2.59
C VAL A 94 10.00 11.43 -3.72
N PRO A 95 10.61 12.62 -3.56
CA PRO A 95 11.43 13.20 -4.61
C PRO A 95 12.57 12.23 -4.98
N GLY A 96 12.76 11.99 -6.28
CA GLY A 96 13.86 11.15 -6.76
C GLY A 96 15.21 11.72 -6.34
N LYS A 97 16.24 10.88 -6.19
CA LYS A 97 17.55 11.33 -5.73
C LYS A 97 18.12 12.43 -6.65
N PRO A 98 18.65 13.56 -6.12
CA PRO A 98 19.05 14.72 -6.92
C PRO A 98 20.03 14.41 -8.05
N GLU A 99 20.97 13.50 -7.82
CA GLU A 99 21.96 13.03 -8.80
C GLU A 99 21.39 12.22 -9.96
N ALA A 100 20.25 11.53 -9.76
CA ALA A 100 19.57 10.79 -10.81
C ALA A 100 18.74 11.72 -11.70
N GLN A 101 18.22 12.83 -11.15
CA GLN A 101 17.47 13.85 -11.90
C GLN A 101 18.38 14.77 -12.73
N ALA A 102 19.63 14.96 -12.32
CA ALA A 102 20.62 15.75 -13.04
C ALA A 102 21.20 15.03 -14.27
N ARG A 103 20.93 13.73 -14.44
CA ARG A 103 21.31 12.97 -15.62
C ARG A 103 20.25 13.24 -16.70
N PRO A 104 20.61 13.79 -17.89
CA PRO A 104 19.64 13.96 -18.96
C PRO A 104 19.01 12.60 -19.31
N ASP A 105 17.68 12.57 -19.43
CA ASP A 105 16.90 11.38 -19.81
C ASP A 105 17.18 11.08 -21.28
N ASP A 106 18.20 10.27 -21.52
CA ASP A 106 18.66 9.76 -22.82
C ASP A 106 17.58 8.96 -23.57
N ARG A 107 16.46 8.64 -22.90
CA ARG A 107 15.30 7.95 -23.50
C ARG A 107 14.42 8.82 -24.38
N ASN A 108 14.55 10.16 -24.32
CA ASN A 108 13.82 11.08 -25.19
C ASN A 108 14.64 11.58 -26.40
N GLU A 109 15.86 11.07 -26.60
CA GLU A 109 16.61 11.32 -27.83
C GLU A 109 16.00 10.46 -28.95
N ALA A 110 15.21 11.10 -29.81
CA ALA A 110 14.75 10.50 -31.06
C ALA A 110 15.97 9.95 -31.82
N PRO A 111 15.90 8.75 -32.42
CA PRO A 111 17.02 8.21 -33.18
C PRO A 111 17.36 9.20 -34.29
N THR A 112 18.46 9.93 -34.10
CA THR A 112 19.04 10.81 -35.12
C THR A 112 19.23 9.92 -36.34
N LYS A 113 18.52 10.21 -37.42
CA LYS A 113 18.67 9.50 -38.69
C LYS A 113 20.05 9.84 -39.25
N GLU A 114 21.07 9.19 -38.72
CA GLU A 114 22.43 9.29 -39.20
C GLU A 114 22.79 8.00 -39.91
N GLY A 115 22.87 8.14 -41.24
CA GLY A 115 23.26 7.11 -42.19
C GLY A 115 22.42 7.27 -43.45
N ARG A 116 22.95 7.59 -44.61
CA ARG A 116 24.28 7.89 -45.16
C ARG A 116 23.98 8.46 -46.58
N PRO A 117 24.84 9.28 -47.21
CA PRO A 117 24.69 9.61 -48.64
C PRO A 117 24.65 8.36 -49.54
#